data_AF-C9MN05-F1
#
_entry.id   AF-C9MN05-F1
#
_cell.length_a   1.000
_cell.length_b   1.000
_cell.length_c   1.000
_cell.angle_alpha   90.00
_cell.angle_beta   90.00
_cell.angle_gamma   90.00
#
_symmetry.space_group_name_H-M   'P 1'
#
loop_
_entity.id
_entity.type
_entity.pdbx_description
1 polymer ?
#
loop_
_entity_poly.entity_id
_entity_poly.type
_entity_poly.pdbx_seq_one_letter_code
_entity_poly.pdbx_strand_id
1 'polypeptide(L)'
;MLRLFLTFLLGVIPLYSEAQSRFTIVELNTENLFDARHDTLKNDYEFLPNSPRHWTRAKYWKKLNRTGQTIIACGEDSCGWRLPDLVGLCEVENDSVLFDLTKRSLLRKARYEYVMTSSNDMRGIDVALLYSPFSFRLLKTDTIRVSLIANMQPTRDILYVKGAIINGDTLHVLLLHAPSRRGGEMQSQPFRKHVMMQVSNVVDSIQRRHSDAKVIVMGDFNDYADSPSLKPLYKRNLLNVSAQAKGKNGAKGTYRYHGEWGSLDQILISENLRSYVLSCHINDAPFLLEEDIKYGGVKPRRDYNGMRYNNGFSDHLPLVLQMAIP
;
A
#
# COMPACT_ATOMS: atom_id res chain seq x y z
N MET A 1 -28.76 -21.53 68.99
CA MET A 1 -27.77 -21.49 67.90
C MET A 1 -28.48 -21.04 66.63
N LEU A 2 -28.31 -19.78 66.22
CA LEU A 2 -28.92 -19.23 65.01
C LEU A 2 -27.78 -19.04 63.99
N ARG A 3 -27.71 -19.90 62.95
CA ARG A 3 -26.70 -19.78 61.89
C ARG A 3 -27.17 -18.75 60.86
N LEU A 4 -26.50 -17.61 60.83
CA LEU A 4 -26.61 -16.61 59.76
C LEU A 4 -25.98 -17.20 58.48
N PHE A 5 -26.77 -17.44 57.44
CA PHE A 5 -26.26 -17.73 56.11
C PHE A 5 -25.98 -16.40 55.40
N LEU A 6 -24.70 -16.07 55.23
CA LEU A 6 -24.24 -14.94 54.44
C LEU A 6 -24.16 -15.38 52.97
N THR A 7 -25.21 -15.12 52.19
CA THR A 7 -25.17 -15.30 50.73
C THR A 7 -24.37 -14.16 50.11
N PHE A 8 -23.15 -14.47 49.69
CA PHE A 8 -22.29 -13.58 48.91
C PHE A 8 -22.79 -13.56 47.45
N LEU A 9 -23.52 -12.52 47.06
CA LEU A 9 -23.85 -12.29 45.65
C LEU A 9 -22.59 -11.81 44.93
N LEU A 10 -21.90 -12.72 44.25
CA LEU A 10 -20.90 -12.37 43.24
C LEU A 10 -21.62 -11.77 42.03
N GLY A 11 -21.72 -10.44 42.01
CA GLY A 11 -22.11 -9.70 40.82
C GLY A 11 -21.06 -9.89 39.74
N VAL A 12 -21.34 -10.74 38.77
CA VAL A 12 -20.57 -10.83 37.53
C VAL A 12 -20.93 -9.58 36.72
N ILE A 13 -20.09 -8.55 36.81
CA ILE A 13 -20.15 -7.42 35.87
C ILE A 13 -19.67 -7.98 34.53
N PRO A 14 -20.50 -8.05 33.49
CA PRO A 14 -19.99 -8.38 32.17
C PRO A 14 -19.07 -7.24 31.76
N LEU A 15 -17.76 -7.48 31.78
CA LEU A 15 -16.85 -6.68 30.96
C LEU A 15 -17.25 -6.96 29.51
N TYR A 16 -18.06 -6.07 28.94
CA TYR A 16 -18.14 -5.91 27.51
C TYR A 16 -16.77 -5.43 27.06
N SER A 17 -15.88 -6.37 26.75
CA SER A 17 -14.79 -6.09 25.83
C SER A 17 -15.47 -5.82 24.50
N GLU A 18 -15.77 -4.55 24.22
CA GLU A 18 -16.01 -4.17 22.85
C GLU A 18 -14.76 -4.54 22.09
N ALA A 19 -14.81 -5.65 21.34
CA ALA A 19 -13.80 -5.97 20.36
C ALA A 19 -13.84 -4.82 19.35
N GLN A 20 -13.01 -3.80 19.60
CA GLN A 20 -13.00 -2.59 18.80
C GLN A 20 -12.72 -3.02 17.38
N SER A 21 -13.74 -2.85 16.54
CA SER A 21 -13.69 -3.30 15.16
C SER A 21 -12.50 -2.59 14.47
N ARG A 22 -11.58 -3.41 13.96
CA ARG A 22 -10.32 -2.94 13.35
C ARG A 22 -10.51 -2.70 11.87
N PHE A 23 -9.80 -1.70 11.37
CA PHE A 23 -9.71 -1.34 9.97
C PHE A 23 -8.25 -1.45 9.54
N THR A 24 -7.96 -2.38 8.63
CA THR A 24 -6.60 -2.68 8.18
C THR A 24 -6.37 -2.12 6.78
N ILE A 25 -5.33 -1.31 6.63
CA ILE A 25 -4.93 -0.69 5.37
C ILE A 25 -3.54 -1.19 5.02
N VAL A 26 -3.36 -1.64 3.79
CA VAL A 26 -2.09 -2.13 3.27
C VAL A 26 -1.65 -1.25 2.12
N GLU A 27 -0.37 -0.89 2.11
CA GLU A 27 0.32 -0.34 0.95
C GLU A 27 1.32 -1.40 0.45
N LEU A 28 1.36 -1.63 -0.86
CA LEU A 28 2.25 -2.60 -1.49
C LEU A 28 2.63 -2.20 -2.92
N ASN A 29 3.91 -1.92 -3.15
CA ASN A 29 4.48 -1.99 -4.48
C ASN A 29 4.65 -3.46 -4.92
N THR A 30 4.04 -3.82 -6.05
CA THR A 30 3.94 -5.20 -6.51
C THR A 30 5.15 -5.69 -7.31
N GLU A 31 6.15 -4.85 -7.57
CA GLU A 31 7.28 -5.13 -8.48
C GLU A 31 6.75 -5.59 -9.85
N ASN A 32 6.28 -4.65 -10.67
CA ASN A 32 5.83 -4.87 -12.05
C ASN A 32 4.80 -6.00 -12.21
N LEU A 33 3.56 -5.79 -11.77
CA LEU A 33 2.48 -6.73 -12.01
C LEU A 33 1.89 -6.56 -13.42
N PHE A 34 2.59 -7.13 -14.40
CA PHE A 34 2.20 -7.19 -15.81
C PHE A 34 1.55 -8.52 -16.16
N ASP A 35 0.57 -8.49 -17.05
CA ASP A 35 0.13 -9.63 -17.85
C ASP A 35 1.22 -10.04 -18.88
N ALA A 36 0.88 -10.92 -19.81
CA ALA A 36 1.85 -11.46 -20.78
C ALA A 36 1.45 -11.16 -22.23
N ARG A 37 0.73 -10.06 -22.46
CA ARG A 37 0.21 -9.59 -23.74
C ARG A 37 0.70 -8.16 -23.97
N HIS A 38 1.12 -7.88 -25.20
CA HIS A 38 1.63 -6.56 -25.55
C HIS A 38 0.50 -5.53 -25.65
N ASP A 39 0.62 -4.43 -24.91
CA ASP A 39 -0.13 -3.19 -25.15
C ASP A 39 0.63 -2.30 -26.14
N THR A 40 0.04 -2.12 -27.32
CA THR A 40 0.61 -1.30 -28.41
C THR A 40 0.85 0.17 -28.06
N LEU A 41 0.26 0.68 -26.97
CA LEU A 41 0.43 2.05 -26.51
C LEU A 41 1.52 2.19 -25.44
N LYS A 42 2.10 1.09 -24.95
CA LYS A 42 3.02 1.03 -23.82
C LYS A 42 4.34 0.34 -24.18
N ASN A 43 5.37 0.60 -23.39
CA ASN A 43 6.69 -0.01 -23.47
C ASN A 43 6.82 -1.13 -22.43
N ASP A 44 6.05 -2.20 -22.64
CA ASP A 44 5.95 -3.39 -21.79
C ASP A 44 6.79 -4.58 -22.32
N TYR A 45 7.61 -4.37 -23.36
CA TYR A 45 8.34 -5.43 -24.08
C TYR A 45 9.20 -6.32 -23.17
N GLU A 46 9.61 -5.82 -22.01
CA GLU A 46 10.35 -6.57 -20.99
C GLU A 46 9.51 -7.72 -20.38
N PHE A 47 8.19 -7.59 -20.34
CA PHE A 47 7.22 -8.53 -19.77
C PHE A 47 6.43 -9.27 -20.85
N LEU A 48 7.11 -9.71 -21.92
CA LEU A 48 6.51 -10.57 -22.95
C LEU A 48 7.14 -11.98 -22.97
N PRO A 49 6.44 -13.00 -23.50
CA PRO A 49 6.97 -14.37 -23.59
C PRO A 49 8.28 -14.47 -24.37
N ASN A 50 8.43 -13.62 -25.39
CA ASN A 50 9.61 -13.57 -26.27
C ASN A 50 10.67 -12.57 -25.79
N SER A 51 10.47 -11.92 -24.64
CA SER A 51 11.46 -11.00 -24.08
C SER A 51 12.66 -11.76 -23.50
N PRO A 52 13.79 -11.09 -23.24
CA PRO A 52 14.91 -11.68 -22.51
C PRO A 52 14.55 -12.21 -21.11
N ARG A 53 13.45 -11.74 -20.49
CA ARG A 53 12.94 -12.29 -19.22
C ARG A 53 12.11 -13.56 -19.40
N HIS A 54 11.69 -13.87 -20.62
CA HIS A 54 10.75 -14.95 -20.93
C HIS A 54 9.52 -14.89 -20.01
N TRP A 55 8.82 -13.75 -20.00
CA TRP A 55 7.64 -13.55 -19.17
C TRP A 55 6.45 -14.30 -19.76
N THR A 56 6.26 -15.54 -19.33
CA THR A 56 5.20 -16.40 -19.83
C THR A 56 3.92 -16.24 -19.02
N ARG A 57 2.79 -16.65 -19.61
CA ARG A 57 1.51 -16.75 -18.91
C ARG A 57 1.60 -17.55 -17.60
N ALA A 58 2.46 -18.57 -17.54
CA ALA A 58 2.68 -19.35 -16.32
C ALA A 58 3.36 -18.55 -15.21
N LYS A 59 4.33 -17.68 -15.55
CA LYS A 59 4.97 -16.76 -14.59
C LYS A 59 4.00 -15.70 -14.10
N TYR A 60 3.20 -15.14 -15.00
CA TYR A 60 2.13 -14.20 -14.65
C TYR A 60 1.17 -14.76 -13.59
N TRP A 61 0.62 -15.97 -13.78
CA TRP A 61 -0.27 -16.58 -12.78
C TRP A 61 0.42 -16.89 -11.45
N LYS A 62 1.72 -17.24 -11.48
CA LYS A 62 2.51 -17.39 -10.26
C LYS A 62 2.63 -16.05 -9.54
N LYS A 63 2.97 -14.97 -10.26
CA LYS A 63 3.07 -13.61 -9.71
C LYS A 63 1.76 -13.15 -9.09
N LEU A 64 0.62 -13.32 -9.78
CA LEU A 64 -0.71 -13.02 -9.22
C LEU A 64 -0.98 -13.76 -7.89
N ASN A 65 -0.68 -15.05 -7.83
CA ASN A 65 -0.84 -15.83 -6.61
C ASN A 65 0.12 -15.39 -5.50
N ARG A 66 1.34 -14.97 -5.84
CA ARG A 66 2.31 -14.41 -4.88
C ARG A 66 1.81 -13.08 -4.31
N THR A 67 1.33 -12.17 -5.15
CA THR A 67 0.71 -10.92 -4.72
C THR A 67 -0.50 -11.18 -3.81
N GLY A 68 -1.39 -12.10 -4.20
CA GLY A 68 -2.53 -12.50 -3.36
C GLY A 68 -2.11 -13.10 -2.02
N GLN A 69 -1.07 -13.94 -2.00
CA GLN A 69 -0.49 -14.50 -0.78
C GLN A 69 0.07 -13.41 0.14
N THR A 70 0.77 -12.41 -0.41
CA THR A 70 1.28 -11.26 0.35
C THR A 70 0.15 -10.50 1.02
N ILE A 71 -0.92 -10.19 0.27
CA ILE A 71 -2.10 -9.46 0.79
C ILE A 71 -2.78 -10.24 1.92
N ILE A 72 -2.96 -11.55 1.75
CA ILE A 72 -3.53 -12.45 2.77
C ILE A 72 -2.69 -12.42 4.05
N ALA A 73 -1.36 -12.44 3.94
CA ALA A 73 -0.48 -12.46 5.09
C ALA A 73 -0.47 -11.13 5.88
N CYS A 74 -0.80 -10.00 5.24
CA CYS A 74 -0.98 -8.73 5.93
C CYS A 74 -2.21 -8.70 6.87
N GLY A 75 -3.06 -9.73 6.80
CA GLY A 75 -4.25 -9.86 7.64
C GLY A 75 -4.02 -10.45 9.03
N GLU A 76 -2.79 -10.89 9.34
CA GLU A 76 -2.45 -11.44 10.64
C GLU A 76 -2.40 -10.35 11.72
N ASP A 77 -3.07 -10.60 12.84
CA ASP A 77 -3.15 -9.67 13.95
C ASP A 77 -3.12 -10.43 15.30
N SER A 78 -2.74 -9.71 16.36
CA SER A 78 -2.80 -10.09 17.77
C SER A 78 -4.14 -10.69 18.23
N CYS A 79 -5.25 -10.36 17.56
CA CYS A 79 -6.60 -10.81 17.93
C CYS A 79 -7.21 -11.84 16.95
N GLY A 80 -6.45 -12.29 15.95
CA GLY A 80 -6.90 -13.24 14.94
C GLY A 80 -6.48 -12.82 13.53
N TRP A 81 -7.00 -13.53 12.53
CA TRP A 81 -6.68 -13.28 11.13
C TRP A 81 -7.90 -12.74 10.39
N ARG A 82 -7.73 -11.60 9.71
CA ARG A 82 -8.77 -10.99 8.86
C ARG A 82 -8.13 -10.33 7.63
N LEU A 83 -8.74 -10.51 6.47
CA LEU A 83 -8.30 -9.84 5.25
C LEU A 83 -8.28 -8.31 5.40
N PRO A 84 -7.29 -7.60 4.82
CA PRO A 84 -7.25 -6.14 4.83
C PRO A 84 -8.53 -5.49 4.29
N ASP A 85 -8.92 -4.35 4.85
CA ASP A 85 -10.10 -3.61 4.40
C ASP A 85 -9.80 -2.80 3.13
N LEU A 86 -8.62 -2.18 3.08
CA LEU A 86 -8.10 -1.46 1.92
C LEU A 86 -6.69 -1.95 1.57
N VAL A 87 -6.40 -2.06 0.27
CA VAL A 87 -5.05 -2.39 -0.23
C VAL A 87 -4.71 -1.45 -1.38
N GLY A 88 -3.78 -0.53 -1.15
CA GLY A 88 -3.15 0.30 -2.17
C GLY A 88 -2.01 -0.45 -2.84
N LEU A 89 -2.10 -0.60 -4.16
CA LEU A 89 -1.11 -1.26 -4.99
C LEU A 89 -0.40 -0.26 -5.90
N CYS A 90 0.91 -0.40 -5.98
CA CYS A 90 1.75 0.28 -6.98
C CYS A 90 2.29 -0.73 -8.00
N GLU A 91 2.63 -0.21 -9.19
CA GLU A 91 3.17 -0.97 -10.32
C GLU A 91 2.23 -2.03 -10.91
N VAL A 92 0.93 -1.73 -10.99
CA VAL A 92 -0.06 -2.62 -11.62
C VAL A 92 -0.30 -2.18 -13.07
N GLU A 93 -0.29 -3.11 -14.02
CA GLU A 93 -0.37 -2.75 -15.44
C GLU A 93 -1.76 -2.25 -15.87
N ASN A 94 -2.80 -3.07 -15.75
CA ASN A 94 -4.10 -2.78 -16.35
C ASN A 94 -5.30 -3.43 -15.62
N ASP A 95 -6.50 -3.15 -16.12
CA ASP A 95 -7.77 -3.68 -15.60
C ASP A 95 -7.84 -5.21 -15.62
N SER A 96 -7.32 -5.85 -16.68
CA SER A 96 -7.31 -7.32 -16.80
C SER A 96 -6.47 -7.96 -15.68
N VAL A 97 -5.37 -7.31 -15.30
CA VAL A 97 -4.53 -7.74 -14.17
C VAL A 97 -5.29 -7.68 -12.84
N LEU A 98 -6.00 -6.57 -12.57
CA LEU A 98 -6.78 -6.45 -11.33
C LEU A 98 -8.00 -7.38 -11.31
N PHE A 99 -8.63 -7.59 -12.47
CA PHE A 99 -9.69 -8.58 -12.61
C PHE A 99 -9.18 -9.99 -12.31
N ASP A 100 -8.05 -10.39 -12.88
CA ASP A 100 -7.45 -11.70 -12.64
C ASP A 100 -7.00 -11.84 -11.16
N LEU A 101 -6.41 -10.80 -10.57
CA LEU A 101 -6.03 -10.76 -9.16
C LEU A 101 -7.26 -10.92 -8.25
N THR A 102 -8.31 -10.14 -8.44
CA THR A 102 -9.45 -10.09 -7.51
C THR A 102 -10.47 -11.19 -7.75
N LYS A 103 -10.65 -11.68 -8.98
CA LYS A 103 -11.71 -12.64 -9.34
C LYS A 103 -11.20 -14.04 -9.67
N ARG A 104 -9.91 -14.21 -10.00
CA ARG A 104 -9.36 -15.49 -10.49
C ARG A 104 -8.16 -16.04 -9.71
N SER A 105 -7.59 -15.26 -8.78
CA SER A 105 -6.47 -15.70 -7.93
C SER A 105 -6.94 -16.28 -6.57
N LEU A 106 -5.99 -16.41 -5.64
CA LEU A 106 -6.23 -16.69 -4.21
C LEU A 106 -7.26 -15.72 -3.58
N LEU A 107 -7.37 -14.48 -4.08
CA LEU A 107 -8.27 -13.46 -3.54
C LEU A 107 -9.72 -13.57 -4.02
N ARG A 108 -10.08 -14.52 -4.91
CA ARG A 108 -11.44 -14.61 -5.48
C ARG A 108 -12.57 -14.64 -4.44
N LYS A 109 -12.32 -15.27 -3.29
CA LYS A 109 -13.30 -15.40 -2.20
C LYS A 109 -13.33 -14.19 -1.27
N ALA A 110 -12.31 -13.33 -1.32
CA ALA A 110 -12.26 -12.07 -0.57
C ALA A 110 -13.31 -11.06 -1.06
N ARG A 111 -13.75 -11.20 -2.32
CA ARG A 111 -14.72 -10.30 -2.97
C ARG A 111 -14.29 -8.82 -2.93
N TYR A 112 -12.98 -8.57 -3.04
CA TYR A 112 -12.49 -7.23 -3.29
C TYR A 112 -13.11 -6.66 -4.57
N GLU A 113 -13.52 -5.41 -4.49
CA GLU A 113 -13.71 -4.55 -5.64
C GLU A 113 -12.51 -3.61 -5.74
N TYR A 114 -12.31 -2.96 -6.87
CA TYR A 114 -11.15 -2.11 -7.09
C TYR A 114 -11.45 -0.87 -7.92
N VAL A 115 -10.58 0.12 -7.81
CA VAL A 115 -10.48 1.29 -8.68
C VAL A 115 -9.01 1.52 -9.01
N MET A 116 -8.71 2.01 -10.21
CA MET A 116 -7.34 2.23 -10.67
C MET A 116 -7.23 3.47 -11.56
N THR A 117 -6.02 4.00 -11.69
CA THR A 117 -5.70 5.04 -12.67
C THR A 117 -5.42 4.44 -14.04
N SER A 118 -5.47 5.27 -15.08
CA SER A 118 -4.90 4.96 -16.39
C SER A 118 -3.99 6.12 -16.79
N SER A 119 -2.70 5.95 -16.52
CA SER A 119 -1.72 7.04 -16.58
C SER A 119 -0.99 7.10 -17.91
N ASN A 120 -0.32 8.23 -18.14
CA ASN A 120 0.59 8.40 -19.28
C ASN A 120 1.98 7.78 -19.05
N ASP A 121 2.17 7.02 -17.97
CA ASP A 121 3.43 6.31 -17.75
C ASP A 121 3.74 5.41 -18.95
N MET A 122 4.95 5.54 -19.48
CA MET A 122 5.36 4.87 -20.70
C MET A 122 5.54 3.36 -20.51
N ARG A 123 5.81 2.87 -19.30
CA ARG A 123 5.87 1.42 -19.01
C ARG A 123 4.48 0.81 -18.99
N GLY A 124 3.44 1.62 -18.79
CA GLY A 124 2.06 1.13 -18.68
C GLY A 124 1.72 0.60 -17.30
N ILE A 125 2.32 1.17 -16.25
CA ILE A 125 1.94 0.84 -14.87
C ILE A 125 1.22 1.99 -14.20
N ASP A 126 0.34 1.61 -13.29
CA ASP A 126 -0.62 2.45 -12.61
C ASP A 126 -0.69 2.11 -11.11
N VAL A 127 -1.47 2.91 -10.39
CA VAL A 127 -1.82 2.66 -9.00
C VAL A 127 -3.27 2.20 -8.90
N ALA A 128 -3.55 1.33 -7.94
CA ALA A 128 -4.87 0.74 -7.75
C ALA A 128 -5.23 0.62 -6.28
N LEU A 129 -6.49 0.85 -5.93
CA LEU A 129 -7.02 0.60 -4.60
C LEU A 129 -8.01 -0.55 -4.66
N LEU A 130 -7.69 -1.65 -3.99
CA LEU A 130 -8.64 -2.72 -3.69
C LEU A 130 -9.34 -2.38 -2.38
N TYR A 131 -10.64 -2.62 -2.30
CA TYR A 131 -11.44 -2.37 -1.11
C TYR A 131 -12.46 -3.48 -0.86
N SER A 132 -12.65 -3.80 0.42
CA SER A 132 -13.67 -4.75 0.86
C SER A 132 -15.03 -4.05 0.88
N PRO A 133 -16.02 -4.48 0.08
CA PRO A 133 -17.35 -3.87 0.07
C PRO A 133 -18.11 -4.08 1.39
N PHE A 134 -17.61 -4.96 2.27
CA PHE A 134 -18.20 -5.22 3.59
C PHE A 134 -17.83 -4.17 4.64
N SER A 135 -16.76 -3.41 4.43
CA SER A 135 -16.27 -2.41 5.39
C SER A 135 -16.04 -1.03 4.77
N PHE A 136 -16.01 -0.93 3.44
CA PHE A 136 -15.83 0.32 2.73
C PHE A 136 -16.79 0.40 1.53
N ARG A 137 -17.65 1.43 1.55
CA ARG A 137 -18.55 1.75 0.43
C ARG A 137 -17.96 2.90 -0.38
N LEU A 138 -17.58 2.62 -1.62
CA LEU A 138 -17.10 3.63 -2.55
C LEU A 138 -18.17 4.71 -2.80
N LEU A 139 -17.81 5.98 -2.62
CA LEU A 139 -18.69 7.14 -2.86
C LEU A 139 -18.24 7.96 -4.06
N LYS A 140 -16.93 8.17 -4.20
CA LYS A 140 -16.34 8.90 -5.33
C LYS A 140 -14.94 8.37 -5.61
N THR A 141 -14.60 8.31 -6.89
CA THR A 141 -13.22 8.13 -7.38
C THR A 141 -12.89 9.28 -8.33
N ASP A 142 -11.62 9.68 -8.37
CA ASP A 142 -11.10 10.70 -9.27
C ASP A 142 -9.62 10.38 -9.60
N THR A 143 -9.16 10.79 -10.78
CA THR A 143 -7.76 10.65 -11.20
C THR A 143 -7.16 12.03 -11.35
N ILE A 144 -6.16 12.34 -10.52
CA ILE A 144 -5.46 13.62 -10.58
C ILE A 144 -4.26 13.46 -11.52
N ARG A 145 -4.40 14.00 -12.72
CA ARG A 145 -3.35 14.00 -13.74
C ARG A 145 -2.15 14.81 -13.26
N VAL A 146 -0.99 14.18 -13.17
CA VAL A 146 0.26 14.87 -12.83
C VAL A 146 0.73 15.65 -14.06
N SER A 147 0.70 16.98 -13.98
CA SER A 147 1.23 17.84 -15.04
C SER A 147 2.75 17.71 -15.15
N LEU A 148 3.26 17.67 -16.38
CA LEU A 148 4.69 17.59 -16.62
C LEU A 148 5.36 18.93 -16.38
N ILE A 149 6.52 18.90 -15.73
CA ILE A 149 7.43 20.04 -15.62
C ILE A 149 8.67 19.80 -16.50
N ALA A 150 9.49 20.82 -16.69
CA ALA A 150 10.67 20.73 -17.56
C ALA A 150 11.54 19.52 -17.21
N ASN A 151 11.93 18.74 -18.23
CA ASN A 151 12.73 17.51 -18.13
C ASN A 151 12.07 16.32 -17.40
N MET A 152 10.79 16.44 -17.03
CA MET A 152 10.03 15.35 -16.43
C MET A 152 9.47 14.44 -17.52
N GLN A 153 9.75 13.14 -17.41
CA GLN A 153 9.12 12.14 -18.26
C GLN A 153 7.65 11.93 -17.85
N PRO A 154 6.78 11.46 -18.76
CA PRO A 154 5.44 11.00 -18.41
C PRO A 154 5.46 10.06 -17.21
N THR A 155 4.56 10.29 -16.24
CA THR A 155 4.54 9.59 -14.97
C THR A 155 3.14 9.11 -14.60
N ARG A 156 3.03 8.45 -13.43
CA ARG A 156 1.78 7.95 -12.88
C ARG A 156 0.97 9.08 -12.30
N ASP A 157 -0.34 8.97 -12.48
CA ASP A 157 -1.32 9.84 -11.85
C ASP A 157 -1.53 9.48 -10.38
N ILE A 158 -2.22 10.37 -9.67
CA ILE A 158 -2.62 10.14 -8.29
C ILE A 158 -4.08 9.70 -8.29
N LEU A 159 -4.35 8.58 -7.63
CA LEU A 159 -5.71 8.09 -7.42
C LEU A 159 -6.30 8.75 -6.19
N TYR A 160 -7.48 9.36 -6.34
CA TYR A 160 -8.27 9.85 -5.21
C TYR A 160 -9.53 9.02 -5.05
N VAL A 161 -9.77 8.56 -3.82
CA VAL A 161 -10.95 7.79 -3.45
C VAL A 161 -11.60 8.40 -2.22
N LYS A 162 -12.92 8.55 -2.24
CA LYS A 162 -13.76 8.84 -1.08
C LYS A 162 -14.70 7.66 -0.88
N GLY A 163 -14.78 7.15 0.34
CA GLY A 163 -15.77 6.14 0.70
C GLY A 163 -16.29 6.29 2.12
N ALA A 164 -17.42 5.64 2.40
CA ALA A 164 -17.97 5.52 3.73
C ALA A 164 -17.47 4.24 4.40
N ILE A 165 -17.03 4.34 5.65
CA ILE A 165 -16.65 3.19 6.48
C ILE A 165 -17.84 2.72 7.33
N ILE A 166 -17.69 1.62 8.09
CA ILE A 166 -18.82 0.94 8.74
C ILE A 166 -19.59 1.77 9.76
N ASN A 167 -18.97 2.79 10.38
CA ASN A 167 -19.64 3.71 11.30
C ASN A 167 -20.41 4.84 10.60
N GLY A 168 -20.39 4.88 9.26
CA GLY A 168 -21.06 5.89 8.45
C GLY A 168 -20.22 7.12 8.12
N ASP A 169 -19.05 7.30 8.73
CA ASP A 169 -18.17 8.42 8.41
C ASP A 169 -17.42 8.21 7.07
N THR A 170 -16.81 9.27 6.56
CA THR A 170 -16.11 9.29 5.28
C THR A 170 -14.60 9.29 5.45
N LEU A 171 -13.95 8.44 4.68
CA LEU A 171 -12.50 8.36 4.57
C LEU A 171 -12.08 8.78 3.15
N HIS A 172 -11.08 9.66 3.10
CA HIS A 172 -10.44 10.11 1.87
C HIS A 172 -9.09 9.43 1.73
N VAL A 173 -8.83 8.79 0.59
CA VAL A 173 -7.60 8.06 0.30
C VAL A 173 -6.97 8.65 -0.96
N LEU A 174 -5.69 9.01 -0.87
CA LEU A 174 -4.86 9.42 -1.98
C LEU A 174 -3.75 8.37 -2.14
N LEU A 175 -3.68 7.73 -3.30
CA LEU A 175 -2.67 6.72 -3.62
C LEU A 175 -1.80 7.24 -4.78
N LEU A 176 -0.48 7.12 -4.63
CA LEU A 176 0.48 7.63 -5.61
C LEU A 176 1.66 6.69 -5.81
N HIS A 177 2.32 6.82 -6.96
CA HIS A 177 3.62 6.22 -7.21
C HIS A 177 4.54 7.27 -7.86
N ALA A 178 5.31 7.97 -7.03
CA ALA A 178 6.12 9.10 -7.46
C ALA A 178 7.30 8.69 -8.38
N PRO A 179 7.86 9.61 -9.18
CA PRO A 179 9.01 9.34 -10.04
C PRO A 179 10.17 8.70 -9.27
N SER A 180 10.74 7.63 -9.83
CA SER A 180 11.85 6.92 -9.21
C SER A 180 13.13 7.75 -9.19
N ARG A 181 14.11 7.32 -8.40
CA ARG A 181 15.42 8.00 -8.27
C ARG A 181 16.37 7.74 -9.46
N ARG A 182 15.84 7.31 -10.61
CA ARG A 182 16.62 7.11 -11.85
C ARG A 182 17.26 8.43 -12.28
N GLY A 183 18.51 8.37 -12.74
CA GLY A 183 19.32 9.56 -13.06
C GLY A 183 19.97 10.23 -11.84
N GLY A 184 19.69 9.74 -10.62
CA GLY A 184 20.22 10.28 -9.38
C GLY A 184 19.18 11.05 -8.59
N GLU A 185 19.36 11.09 -7.26
CA GLU A 185 18.40 11.72 -6.36
C GLU A 185 18.25 13.22 -6.64
N MET A 186 19.35 13.95 -6.81
CA MET A 186 19.32 15.40 -7.04
C MET A 186 18.52 15.78 -8.29
N GLN A 187 18.64 14.99 -9.36
CA GLN A 187 17.93 15.25 -10.62
C GLN A 187 16.43 14.96 -10.49
N SER A 188 16.05 13.90 -9.78
CA SER A 188 14.67 13.42 -9.67
C SER A 188 13.87 14.05 -8.52
N GLN A 189 14.53 14.62 -7.52
CA GLN A 189 13.90 15.24 -6.34
C GLN A 189 12.87 16.33 -6.71
N PRO A 190 13.12 17.25 -7.67
CA PRO A 190 12.13 18.24 -8.08
C PRO A 190 10.83 17.62 -8.60
N PHE A 191 10.91 16.50 -9.33
CA PHE A 191 9.74 15.80 -9.87
C PHE A 191 8.91 15.18 -8.75
N ARG A 192 9.56 14.53 -7.77
CA ARG A 192 8.85 14.00 -6.59
C ARG A 192 8.20 15.11 -5.77
N LYS A 193 8.91 16.21 -5.54
CA LYS A 193 8.36 17.39 -4.85
C LYS A 193 7.14 17.97 -5.58
N HIS A 194 7.16 17.99 -6.91
CA HIS A 194 6.02 18.43 -7.73
C HIS A 194 4.79 17.54 -7.53
N VAL A 195 4.97 16.22 -7.51
CA VAL A 195 3.90 15.26 -7.17
C VAL A 195 3.36 15.53 -5.75
N MET A 196 4.23 15.71 -4.75
CA MET A 196 3.78 16.02 -3.39
C MET A 196 3.02 17.34 -3.28
N MET A 197 3.38 18.35 -4.09
CA MET A 197 2.61 19.60 -4.18
C MET A 197 1.21 19.38 -4.76
N GLN A 198 1.07 18.53 -5.79
CA GLN A 198 -0.25 18.16 -6.33
C GLN A 198 -1.11 17.46 -5.27
N VAL A 199 -0.54 16.50 -4.55
CA VAL A 199 -1.21 15.83 -3.42
C VAL A 199 -1.61 16.85 -2.35
N SER A 200 -0.71 17.75 -1.93
CA SER A 200 -1.01 18.81 -0.97
C SER A 200 -2.18 19.69 -1.41
N ASN A 201 -2.26 20.07 -2.69
CA ASN A 201 -3.36 20.89 -3.21
C ASN A 201 -4.72 20.17 -3.10
N VAL A 202 -4.74 18.85 -3.30
CA VAL A 202 -5.95 18.04 -3.15
C VAL A 202 -6.35 17.93 -1.68
N VAL A 203 -5.38 17.71 -0.79
CA VAL A 203 -5.61 17.71 0.67
C VAL A 203 -6.17 19.06 1.13
N ASP A 204 -5.55 20.17 0.73
CA ASP A 204 -6.01 21.53 1.01
C ASP A 204 -7.44 21.75 0.47
N SER A 205 -7.78 21.16 -0.68
CA SER A 205 -9.13 21.24 -1.24
C SER A 205 -10.16 20.44 -0.45
N ILE A 206 -9.81 19.25 0.04
CA ILE A 206 -10.68 18.41 0.87
C ILE A 206 -10.93 19.11 2.21
N GLN A 207 -9.87 19.53 2.89
CA GLN A 207 -9.94 20.11 4.23
C GLN A 207 -10.63 21.49 4.26
N ARG A 208 -10.56 22.27 3.16
CA ARG A 208 -11.34 23.51 3.05
C ARG A 208 -12.86 23.27 3.01
N ARG A 209 -13.32 22.13 2.50
CA ARG A 209 -14.76 21.80 2.48
C ARG A 209 -15.20 21.15 3.79
N HIS A 210 -14.33 20.35 4.39
CA HIS A 210 -14.58 19.66 5.64
C HIS A 210 -13.30 19.71 6.49
N SER A 211 -13.25 20.61 7.48
CA SER A 211 -12.05 20.84 8.29
C SER A 211 -11.59 19.61 9.07
N ASP A 212 -12.53 18.71 9.39
CA ASP A 212 -12.28 17.44 10.09
C ASP A 212 -12.25 16.24 9.12
N ALA A 213 -11.95 16.45 7.84
CA ALA A 213 -11.84 15.35 6.89
C ALA A 213 -10.73 14.36 7.29
N LYS A 214 -11.09 13.08 7.38
CA LYS A 214 -10.16 11.97 7.58
C LYS A 214 -9.47 11.64 6.26
N VAL A 215 -8.18 11.93 6.18
CA VAL A 215 -7.37 11.78 4.95
C VAL A 215 -6.22 10.82 5.19
N ILE A 216 -6.03 9.90 4.26
CA ILE A 216 -4.87 9.00 4.18
C ILE A 216 -4.20 9.23 2.84
N VAL A 217 -2.88 9.42 2.86
CA VAL A 217 -2.02 9.49 1.69
C VAL A 217 -1.05 8.33 1.76
N MET A 218 -1.04 7.44 0.78
CA MET A 218 -0.16 6.27 0.78
C MET A 218 0.40 5.96 -0.60
N GLY A 219 1.37 5.05 -0.67
CA GLY A 219 1.95 4.52 -1.90
C GLY A 219 3.48 4.52 -1.87
N ASP A 220 4.07 4.39 -3.07
CA ASP A 220 5.52 4.49 -3.26
C ASP A 220 5.93 5.94 -3.55
N PHE A 221 6.54 6.58 -2.56
CA PHE A 221 6.97 7.97 -2.65
C PHE A 221 8.34 8.08 -3.33
N ASN A 222 9.05 6.97 -3.55
CA ASN A 222 10.42 6.93 -4.03
C ASN A 222 11.36 7.89 -3.27
N ASP A 223 11.05 8.14 -2.00
CA ASP A 223 11.79 9.02 -1.12
C ASP A 223 11.61 8.66 0.36
N TYR A 224 12.53 9.15 1.20
CA TYR A 224 12.51 8.87 2.63
C TYR A 224 11.63 9.85 3.41
N ALA A 225 11.24 9.43 4.62
CA ALA A 225 10.33 10.19 5.47
C ALA A 225 10.83 11.61 5.80
N ASP A 226 12.14 11.82 5.88
CA ASP A 226 12.79 13.10 6.17
C ASP A 226 13.17 13.90 4.90
N SER A 227 12.91 13.35 3.71
CA SER A 227 13.32 13.97 2.46
C SER A 227 12.62 15.30 2.19
N PRO A 228 13.31 16.28 1.57
CA PRO A 228 12.72 17.59 1.26
C PRO A 228 11.47 17.54 0.37
N SER A 229 11.30 16.48 -0.41
CA SER A 229 10.14 16.26 -1.29
C SER A 229 8.84 16.09 -0.50
N LEU A 230 8.86 15.52 0.72
CA LEU A 230 7.68 15.29 1.56
C LEU A 230 7.29 16.51 2.42
N LYS A 231 8.16 17.52 2.55
CA LYS A 231 7.89 18.77 3.30
C LYS A 231 6.54 19.43 2.98
N PRO A 232 6.03 19.48 1.73
CA PRO A 232 4.70 20.01 1.44
C PRO A 232 3.58 19.35 2.23
N LEU A 233 3.63 18.02 2.39
CA LEU A 233 2.63 17.23 3.12
C LEU A 233 2.68 17.49 4.62
N TYR A 234 3.88 17.55 5.20
CA TYR A 234 4.06 17.87 6.62
C TYR A 234 3.57 19.28 6.96
N LYS A 235 3.70 20.24 6.04
CA LYS A 235 3.13 21.60 6.20
C LYS A 235 1.59 21.61 6.25
N ARG A 236 0.92 20.52 5.87
CA ARG A 236 -0.54 20.32 5.96
C ARG A 236 -0.94 19.49 7.18
N ASN A 237 -0.05 19.37 8.16
CA ASN A 237 -0.27 18.59 9.38
C ASN A 237 -0.61 17.12 9.07
N LEU A 238 -0.08 16.57 7.98
CA LEU A 238 -0.12 15.13 7.76
C LEU A 238 0.97 14.47 8.59
N LEU A 239 0.59 13.46 9.35
CA LEU A 239 1.48 12.64 10.17
C LEU A 239 1.92 11.41 9.38
N ASN A 240 3.22 11.20 9.22
CA ASN A 240 3.73 9.96 8.65
C ASN A 240 3.80 8.87 9.73
N VAL A 241 2.87 7.93 9.68
CA VAL A 241 2.75 6.84 10.65
C VAL A 241 3.67 5.67 10.34
N SER A 242 4.17 5.58 9.10
CA SER A 242 5.13 4.55 8.67
C SER A 242 6.59 4.95 8.85
N ALA A 243 6.89 6.19 9.25
CA ALA A 243 8.26 6.72 9.31
C ALA A 243 9.24 5.89 10.15
N GLN A 244 8.72 5.17 11.16
CA GLN A 244 9.49 4.29 12.05
C GLN A 244 9.07 2.82 11.93
N ALA A 245 8.29 2.45 10.92
CA ALA A 245 7.80 1.10 10.72
C ALA A 245 8.96 0.12 10.48
N LYS A 246 8.91 -1.01 11.17
CA LYS A 246 9.89 -2.11 11.06
C LYS A 246 9.15 -3.44 11.01
N GLY A 247 9.82 -4.45 10.48
CA GLY A 247 9.35 -5.83 10.51
C GLY A 247 9.87 -6.59 11.73
N LYS A 248 9.34 -7.80 11.95
CA LYS A 248 9.68 -8.68 13.09
C LYS A 248 10.75 -9.71 12.73
N ASN A 249 11.01 -9.92 11.45
CA ASN A 249 11.93 -10.92 10.89
C ASN A 249 13.18 -10.29 10.25
N GLY A 250 13.52 -9.04 10.64
CA GLY A 250 14.77 -8.37 10.29
C GLY A 250 14.64 -7.24 9.28
N ALA A 251 13.46 -7.00 8.71
CA ALA A 251 13.24 -5.84 7.85
C ALA A 251 13.29 -4.53 8.65
N LYS A 252 14.13 -3.59 8.19
CA LYS A 252 14.27 -2.24 8.80
C LYS A 252 13.71 -1.12 7.90
N GLY A 253 13.12 -1.49 6.77
CA GLY A 253 12.55 -0.61 5.76
C GLY A 253 11.80 -1.45 4.73
N THR A 254 11.01 -0.83 3.87
CA THR A 254 10.21 -1.54 2.87
C THR A 254 11.04 -2.06 1.70
N TYR A 255 12.21 -1.49 1.47
CA TYR A 255 13.10 -1.80 0.35
C TYR A 255 14.56 -1.97 0.83
N ARG A 256 15.34 -2.80 0.14
CA ARG A 256 16.77 -3.02 0.44
C ARG A 256 17.64 -2.88 -0.79
N TYR A 257 18.66 -2.01 -0.70
CA TYR A 257 19.63 -1.73 -1.77
C TYR A 257 21.06 -1.74 -1.25
N HIS A 258 21.92 -2.53 -1.89
CA HIS A 258 23.33 -2.64 -1.54
C HIS A 258 23.59 -2.89 -0.03
N GLY A 259 22.77 -3.74 0.58
CA GLY A 259 22.86 -4.08 2.00
C GLY A 259 22.10 -3.14 2.93
N GLU A 260 21.73 -1.94 2.47
CA GLU A 260 21.06 -0.92 3.26
C GLU A 260 19.55 -1.00 3.12
N TRP A 261 18.87 -0.92 4.27
CA TRP A 261 17.41 -0.82 4.33
C TRP A 261 16.97 0.63 4.20
N GLY A 262 15.87 0.85 3.46
CA GLY A 262 15.19 2.12 3.40
C GLY A 262 13.68 1.94 3.22
N SER A 263 12.91 2.96 3.57
CA SER A 263 11.47 2.99 3.29
C SER A 263 11.19 4.05 2.24
N LEU A 264 10.88 3.59 1.03
CA LEU A 264 10.42 4.43 -0.08
C LEU A 264 8.90 4.57 -0.06
N ASP A 265 8.23 3.54 0.44
CA ASP A 265 6.79 3.52 0.61
C ASP A 265 6.42 4.19 1.94
N GLN A 266 5.31 4.94 1.93
CA GLN A 266 4.89 5.73 3.07
C GLN A 266 3.37 5.68 3.24
N ILE A 267 2.91 5.83 4.48
CA ILE A 267 1.51 6.06 4.85
C ILE A 267 1.47 7.30 5.75
N LEU A 268 0.81 8.34 5.27
CA LEU A 268 0.55 9.57 6.01
C LEU A 268 -0.95 9.71 6.28
N ILE A 269 -1.30 10.25 7.44
CA ILE A 269 -2.69 10.45 7.86
C ILE A 269 -2.92 11.90 8.31
N SER A 270 -4.15 12.37 8.25
CA SER A 270 -4.55 13.62 8.92
C SER A 270 -4.47 13.48 10.45
N GLU A 271 -4.19 14.58 11.15
CA GLU A 271 -4.01 14.60 12.62
C GLU A 271 -5.19 13.97 13.37
N ASN A 272 -6.42 14.20 12.93
CA ASN A 272 -7.64 13.65 13.54
C ASN A 272 -7.77 12.12 13.46
N LEU A 273 -6.92 11.44 12.68
CA LEU A 273 -6.83 9.98 12.66
C LEU A 273 -5.81 9.42 13.66
N ARG A 274 -4.98 10.27 14.29
CA ARG A 274 -3.87 9.84 15.16
C ARG A 274 -4.32 8.95 16.31
N SER A 275 -5.41 9.31 17.00
CA SER A 275 -5.94 8.57 18.15
C SER A 275 -6.50 7.20 17.78
N TYR A 276 -6.75 6.95 16.50
CA TYR A 276 -7.30 5.69 16.00
C TYR A 276 -6.22 4.73 15.53
N VAL A 277 -4.98 5.18 15.37
CA VAL A 277 -3.87 4.32 14.95
C VAL A 277 -3.49 3.37 16.08
N LEU A 278 -3.62 2.07 15.81
CA LEU A 278 -3.21 1.00 16.73
C LEU A 278 -1.77 0.58 16.46
N SER A 279 -1.41 0.39 15.19
CA SER A 279 -0.05 0.04 14.80
C SER A 279 0.22 0.41 13.35
N CYS A 280 1.50 0.65 13.01
CA CYS A 280 1.98 0.68 11.65
C CYS A 280 3.31 -0.07 11.58
N HIS A 281 3.38 -1.11 10.75
CA HIS A 281 4.52 -2.01 10.69
C HIS A 281 4.77 -2.51 9.26
N ILE A 282 5.95 -3.06 9.03
CA ILE A 282 6.28 -3.74 7.78
C ILE A 282 5.92 -5.21 7.96
N ASN A 283 5.09 -5.77 7.09
CA ASN A 283 4.86 -7.21 7.10
C ASN A 283 6.01 -7.91 6.35
N ASP A 284 6.93 -8.46 7.13
CA ASP A 284 8.14 -9.15 6.66
C ASP A 284 8.06 -10.65 6.91
N ALA A 285 6.90 -11.26 6.65
CA ALA A 285 6.69 -12.69 6.79
C ALA A 285 7.86 -13.49 6.18
N PRO A 286 8.35 -14.58 6.81
CA PRO A 286 9.59 -15.25 6.39
C PRO A 286 9.65 -15.65 4.90
N PHE A 287 8.51 -15.95 4.29
CA PHE A 287 8.44 -16.31 2.86
C PHE A 287 8.62 -15.11 1.91
N LEU A 288 8.40 -13.88 2.39
CA LEU A 288 8.65 -12.62 1.67
C LEU A 288 10.13 -12.23 1.69
N LEU A 289 10.94 -12.91 2.50
CA LEU A 289 12.36 -12.64 2.67
C LEU A 289 13.22 -13.76 2.08
N GLU A 290 14.46 -13.43 1.74
CA GLU A 290 15.52 -14.37 1.43
C GLU A 290 16.84 -13.89 2.06
N GLU A 291 17.78 -14.81 2.28
CA GLU A 291 19.11 -14.45 2.78
C GLU A 291 19.86 -13.57 1.77
N ASP A 292 20.50 -12.50 2.26
CA ASP A 292 21.41 -11.69 1.46
C ASP A 292 22.84 -12.18 1.62
N ILE A 293 23.23 -13.13 0.77
CA ILE A 293 24.58 -13.73 0.78
C ILE A 293 25.68 -12.67 0.54
N LYS A 294 25.38 -11.57 -0.18
CA LYS A 294 26.39 -10.58 -0.58
C LYS A 294 26.68 -9.58 0.54
N TYR A 295 25.64 -9.12 1.24
CA TYR A 295 25.77 -8.07 2.26
C TYR A 295 25.41 -8.54 3.68
N GLY A 296 25.06 -9.81 3.85
CA GLY A 296 24.59 -10.38 5.12
C GLY A 296 23.14 -10.00 5.46
N GLY A 297 22.55 -10.78 6.37
CA GLY A 297 21.17 -10.57 6.83
C GLY A 297 20.13 -11.06 5.82
N VAL A 298 18.98 -10.38 5.76
CA VAL A 298 17.83 -10.75 4.91
C VAL A 298 17.42 -9.61 3.99
N LYS A 299 16.84 -9.92 2.84
CA LYS A 299 16.34 -8.95 1.87
C LYS A 299 14.98 -9.37 1.33
N PRO A 300 14.19 -8.46 0.73
CA PRO A 300 12.96 -8.83 0.06
C PRO A 300 13.23 -9.86 -1.04
N ARG A 301 12.44 -10.92 -1.06
CA ARG A 301 12.49 -11.98 -2.06
C ARG A 301 11.79 -11.49 -3.33
N ARG A 302 12.53 -10.74 -4.13
CA ARG A 302 12.10 -10.17 -5.41
C ARG A 302 11.90 -11.22 -6.49
N ASP A 303 11.14 -10.89 -7.53
CA ASP A 303 10.76 -11.79 -8.60
C ASP A 303 11.92 -12.08 -9.56
N TYR A 304 12.79 -11.10 -9.79
CA TYR A 304 14.01 -11.27 -10.57
C TYR A 304 15.26 -10.77 -9.84
N ASN A 305 16.31 -11.59 -9.87
CA ASN A 305 17.67 -11.20 -9.48
C ASN A 305 18.47 -10.90 -10.76
N GLY A 306 18.47 -9.64 -11.19
CA GLY A 306 18.94 -9.25 -12.51
C GLY A 306 18.03 -9.86 -13.59
N MET A 307 18.60 -10.69 -14.47
CA MET A 307 17.85 -11.45 -15.48
C MET A 307 17.38 -12.83 -15.01
N ARG A 308 17.86 -13.31 -13.85
CA ARG A 308 17.50 -14.62 -13.33
C ARG A 308 16.13 -14.57 -12.66
N TYR A 309 15.18 -15.36 -13.16
CA TYR A 309 13.88 -15.55 -12.52
C TYR A 309 14.05 -16.22 -11.15
N ASN A 310 13.52 -15.59 -10.11
CA ASN A 310 13.63 -16.02 -8.71
C ASN A 310 12.29 -16.55 -8.15
N ASN A 311 11.17 -16.35 -8.87
CA ASN A 311 9.82 -16.72 -8.44
C ASN A 311 9.52 -16.17 -7.03
N GLY A 312 9.84 -14.89 -6.86
CA GLY A 312 9.67 -14.14 -5.63
C GLY A 312 8.30 -13.49 -5.52
N PHE A 313 8.22 -12.43 -4.73
CA PHE A 313 7.00 -11.71 -4.38
C PHE A 313 7.09 -10.26 -4.86
N SER A 314 7.99 -9.48 -4.28
CA SER A 314 8.27 -8.10 -4.63
C SER A 314 9.67 -7.72 -4.11
N ASP A 315 10.31 -6.72 -4.72
CA ASP A 315 11.48 -6.06 -4.16
C ASP A 315 11.12 -5.05 -3.04
N HIS A 316 9.82 -4.82 -2.83
CA HIS A 316 9.25 -4.08 -1.71
C HIS A 316 8.50 -5.00 -0.73
N LEU A 317 8.47 -4.62 0.54
CA LEU A 317 7.66 -5.25 1.58
C LEU A 317 6.44 -4.38 1.91
N PRO A 318 5.26 -4.98 2.15
CA PRO A 318 4.05 -4.23 2.43
C PRO A 318 4.11 -3.47 3.76
N LEU A 319 3.60 -2.23 3.75
CA LEU A 319 3.23 -1.51 4.98
C LEU A 319 1.82 -1.89 5.39
N VAL A 320 1.63 -2.13 6.69
CA VAL A 320 0.34 -2.47 7.28
C VAL A 320 0.01 -1.44 8.37
N LEU A 321 -1.02 -0.64 8.13
CA LEU A 321 -1.61 0.27 9.10
C LEU A 321 -2.88 -0.37 9.68
N GLN A 322 -2.88 -0.59 10.98
CA GLN A 322 -4.07 -1.04 11.73
C GLN A 322 -4.64 0.12 12.52
N MET A 323 -5.94 0.33 12.36
CA MET A 323 -6.67 1.37 13.06
C MET A 323 -7.89 0.79 13.78
N ALA A 324 -8.27 1.39 14.90
CA ALA A 324 -9.64 1.32 15.36
C ALA A 324 -10.53 2.04 14.33
N ILE A 325 -11.78 1.62 14.16
CA ILE A 325 -12.70 2.29 13.25
C ILE A 325 -12.90 3.75 13.71
N PRO A 326 -12.50 4.74 12.87
CA PRO A 326 -12.35 6.13 13.28
C PRO A 326 -13.63 6.94 13.29
#